data_AF-A0A7S0C6H1-F1
#
_entry.id   AF-A0A7S0C6H1-F1
#
_cell.length_a   1.000
_cell.length_b   1.000
_cell.length_c   1.000
_cell.angle_alpha   90.00
_cell.angle_beta   90.00
_cell.angle_gamma   90.00
#
_symmetry.space_group_name_H-M   'P 1'
#
loop_
_entity.id
_entity.type
_entity.pdbx_description
1 polymer ?
#
loop_
_entity_poly.entity_id
_entity_poly.type
_entity_poly.pdbx_seq_one_letter_code
_entity_poly.pdbx_strand_id
1 'polypeptide(L)'
;KNDTNANACCELFHAFATDDASDKTTKSSILTNHKIPSMYKRSITIPLSASNNSICRFSFHELCGSSSNYAASDYRALASSYQIVMVENLPRFNTSVTGKENNPDEARRFITLMDELYEQKCCLVCTSNRP
;
A
#
# COMPACT_ATOMS: atom_id res chain seq x y z
N LYS A 1 20.36 19.29 4.34
CA LYS A 1 20.72 17.86 4.09
C LYS A 1 19.47 16.96 3.92
N ASN A 2 18.25 17.51 3.84
CA ASN A 2 17.00 16.72 3.68
C ASN A 2 16.38 16.79 2.28
N ASP A 3 16.90 17.66 1.41
CA ASP A 3 16.20 18.07 0.19
C ASP A 3 16.37 17.03 -0.95
N THR A 4 17.44 16.25 -0.92
CA THR A 4 17.71 15.20 -1.92
C THR A 4 16.76 14.00 -1.80
N ASN A 5 16.32 13.63 -0.59
CA ASN A 5 15.39 12.52 -0.39
C ASN A 5 13.94 12.90 -0.72
N ALA A 6 13.54 14.15 -0.44
CA ALA A 6 12.20 14.62 -0.79
C ALA A 6 12.00 14.65 -2.31
N ASN A 7 13.02 15.11 -3.06
CA ASN A 7 13.00 15.10 -4.53
C ASN A 7 12.95 13.67 -5.08
N ALA A 8 13.72 12.74 -4.52
CA ALA A 8 13.68 11.33 -4.92
C ALA A 8 12.32 10.68 -4.64
N CYS A 9 11.67 10.99 -3.51
CA CYS A 9 10.32 10.52 -3.22
C CYS A 9 9.29 11.10 -4.20
N CYS A 10 9.39 12.39 -4.54
CA CYS A 10 8.49 13.01 -5.52
C CYS A 10 8.68 12.44 -6.93
N GLU A 11 9.92 12.20 -7.37
CA GLU A 11 10.22 11.59 -8.67
C GLU A 11 9.74 10.14 -8.73
N LEU A 12 9.95 9.36 -7.67
CA LEU A 12 9.43 7.99 -7.57
C LEU A 12 7.89 7.99 -7.55
N PHE A 13 7.27 8.91 -6.81
CA PHE A 13 5.82 9.05 -6.78
C PHE A 13 5.25 9.39 -8.16
N HIS A 14 5.88 10.32 -8.89
CA HIS A 14 5.51 10.63 -10.27
C HIS A 14 5.68 9.41 -11.17
N ALA A 15 6.83 8.72 -11.09
CA ALA A 15 7.08 7.51 -11.88
C ALA A 15 6.10 6.36 -11.58
N PHE A 16 5.60 6.28 -10.35
CA PHE A 16 4.56 5.31 -9.96
C PHE A 16 3.15 5.74 -10.37
N ALA A 17 2.88 7.05 -10.45
CA ALA A 17 1.55 7.60 -10.75
C ALA A 17 1.30 7.84 -12.24
N THR A 18 2.34 8.11 -13.03
CA THR A 18 2.25 8.23 -14.48
C THR A 18 2.54 6.86 -15.09
N ASP A 19 1.51 6.11 -15.45
CA ASP A 19 1.59 4.95 -16.36
C ASP A 19 2.06 5.34 -17.80
N ASP A 20 2.56 6.57 -17.99
CA ASP A 20 3.11 7.05 -19.26
C ASP A 20 4.55 6.56 -19.42
N ALA A 21 4.73 5.67 -20.39
CA ALA A 21 5.96 5.00 -20.77
C ALA A 21 7.01 5.92 -21.43
N SER A 22 7.25 7.12 -20.90
CA SER A 22 8.12 8.12 -21.53
C SER A 22 9.51 8.29 -20.91
N ASP A 23 9.81 7.80 -19.70
CA ASP A 23 11.16 8.02 -19.15
C ASP A 23 11.82 6.79 -18.51
N LYS A 24 12.99 6.45 -19.07
CA LYS A 24 13.74 5.21 -18.83
C LYS A 24 14.66 5.27 -17.61
N THR A 25 14.61 6.33 -16.82
CA THR A 25 15.64 6.63 -15.81
C THR A 25 15.29 6.13 -14.40
N THR A 26 14.02 5.86 -14.10
CA THR A 26 13.52 5.62 -12.73
C THR A 26 13.09 4.16 -12.47
N LYS A 27 13.74 3.18 -13.11
CA LYS A 27 13.48 1.74 -12.90
C LYS A 27 14.49 1.05 -11.97
N SER A 28 15.64 1.68 -11.69
CA SER A 28 16.75 1.09 -10.94
C SER A 28 16.56 1.06 -9.42
N SER A 29 15.48 1.68 -8.91
CA SER A 29 15.20 1.80 -7.48
C SER A 29 13.83 1.22 -7.09
N ILE A 30 13.27 0.31 -7.88
CA ILE A 30 12.03 -0.41 -7.55
C ILE A 30 12.39 -1.85 -7.14
N LEU A 31 12.06 -2.20 -5.89
CA LEU A 31 12.21 -3.52 -5.31
C LEU A 31 10.89 -4.29 -5.41
N THR A 32 10.92 -5.43 -6.09
CA THR A 32 9.79 -6.36 -6.17
C THR A 32 9.89 -7.48 -5.14
N ASN A 33 8.76 -7.92 -4.56
CA ASN A 33 8.68 -8.99 -3.55
C ASN A 33 9.57 -8.76 -2.32
N HIS A 34 9.67 -7.52 -1.88
CA HIS A 34 10.40 -7.19 -0.65
C HIS A 34 9.62 -7.71 0.56
N LYS A 35 10.27 -8.41 1.49
CA LYS A 35 9.63 -8.92 2.70
C LYS A 35 10.02 -8.07 3.90
N ILE A 36 9.04 -7.45 4.53
CA ILE A 36 9.26 -6.79 5.83
C ILE A 36 8.88 -7.73 6.97
N PRO A 37 9.67 -7.76 8.05
CA PRO A 37 9.29 -8.45 9.26
C PRO A 37 8.13 -7.71 9.93
N SER A 38 7.16 -8.47 10.39
CA SER A 38 6.06 -8.01 11.23
C SER A 38 6.13 -8.68 12.60
N MET A 39 5.30 -8.21 13.52
CA MET A 39 5.12 -8.81 14.84
C MET A 39 4.78 -10.31 14.73
N TYR A 40 5.18 -11.09 15.75
CA TYR A 40 4.95 -12.53 15.83
C TYR A 40 5.65 -13.39 14.76
N LYS A 41 6.86 -13.02 14.31
CA LYS A 41 7.64 -13.74 13.27
C LYS A 41 6.91 -13.89 11.93
N ARG A 42 5.91 -13.04 11.67
CA ARG A 42 5.26 -12.95 10.37
C ARG A 42 6.08 -12.07 9.44
N SER A 43 5.93 -12.28 8.14
CA SER A 43 6.54 -11.43 7.11
C SER A 43 5.50 -11.03 6.10
N ILE A 44 5.44 -9.75 5.77
CA ILE A 44 4.54 -9.21 4.75
C ILE A 44 5.34 -9.15 3.46
N THR A 45 4.78 -9.72 2.40
CA THR A 45 5.39 -9.62 1.07
C THR A 45 4.83 -8.39 0.39
N ILE A 46 5.69 -7.42 0.12
CA ILE A 46 5.37 -6.22 -0.62
C ILE A 46 5.68 -6.48 -2.10
N PRO A 47 4.67 -6.45 -2.98
CA PRO A 47 4.87 -6.76 -4.39
C PRO A 47 5.74 -5.70 -5.07
N LEU A 48 5.55 -4.42 -4.71
CA LEU A 48 6.29 -3.29 -5.26
C LEU A 48 6.63 -2.29 -4.14
N SER A 49 7.92 -1.99 -4.00
CA SER A 49 8.42 -1.01 -3.05
C SER A 49 9.54 -0.19 -3.65
N ALA A 50 9.73 1.04 -3.19
CA ALA A 50 10.89 1.84 -3.54
C ALA A 50 12.13 1.39 -2.74
N SER A 51 13.29 1.51 -3.36
CA SER A 51 14.61 1.12 -2.82
C SER A 51 15.03 1.92 -1.59
N ASN A 52 14.43 3.10 -1.38
CA ASN A 52 14.65 3.94 -0.21
C ASN A 52 13.65 3.65 0.91
N ASN A 53 12.83 2.59 0.78
CA ASN A 53 11.75 2.23 1.69
C ASN A 53 10.76 3.39 1.95
N SER A 54 10.64 4.37 1.07
CA SER A 54 9.73 5.51 1.31
C SER A 54 8.31 5.23 0.82
N ILE A 55 8.19 4.56 -0.33
CA ILE A 55 6.92 4.27 -1.01
C ILE A 55 6.74 2.77 -1.15
N CYS A 56 5.53 2.29 -0.90
CA CYS A 56 5.11 0.94 -1.28
C CYS A 56 3.81 0.98 -2.09
N ARG A 57 3.62 -0.02 -2.95
CA ARG A 57 2.43 -0.18 -3.78
C ARG A 57 1.88 -1.59 -3.64
N PHE A 58 0.57 -1.67 -3.44
CA PHE A 58 -0.17 -2.92 -3.28
C PHE A 58 -1.48 -2.87 -4.05
N SER A 59 -1.97 -4.04 -4.44
CA SER A 59 -3.39 -4.18 -4.81
C SER A 59 -4.25 -4.36 -3.56
N PHE A 60 -5.49 -3.90 -3.60
CA PHE A 60 -6.43 -4.09 -2.50
C PHE A 60 -6.59 -5.58 -2.13
N HIS A 61 -6.67 -6.45 -3.13
CA HIS A 61 -6.85 -7.89 -2.91
C HIS A 61 -5.67 -8.52 -2.15
N GLU A 62 -4.44 -8.01 -2.32
CA GLU A 62 -3.29 -8.49 -1.55
C GLU A 62 -3.37 -8.08 -0.08
N LEU A 63 -3.77 -6.84 0.21
CA LEU A 63 -3.86 -6.34 1.59
C LEU A 63 -5.10 -6.87 2.32
N CYS A 64 -6.28 -6.67 1.75
CA CYS A 64 -7.55 -6.87 2.43
C CYS A 64 -8.38 -8.01 1.85
N GLY A 65 -7.95 -8.65 0.75
CA GLY A 65 -8.70 -9.73 0.12
C GLY A 65 -8.85 -10.97 1.01
N SER A 66 -9.78 -11.83 0.64
CA SER A 66 -10.12 -13.05 1.40
C SER A 66 -8.95 -14.04 1.58
N SER A 67 -7.91 -13.97 0.74
CA SER A 67 -6.67 -14.75 0.90
C SER A 67 -5.61 -14.06 1.77
N SER A 68 -5.84 -12.82 2.21
CA SER A 68 -4.90 -12.09 3.05
C SER A 68 -4.97 -12.60 4.49
N ASN A 69 -3.81 -12.89 5.08
CA ASN A 69 -3.67 -13.29 6.48
C ASN A 69 -3.09 -12.16 7.33
N TYR A 70 -3.25 -10.91 6.88
CA TYR A 70 -2.69 -9.73 7.54
C TYR A 70 -3.59 -9.26 8.69
N ALA A 71 -2.96 -8.98 9.82
CA ALA A 71 -3.57 -8.44 11.03
C ALA A 71 -3.23 -6.95 11.21
N ALA A 72 -3.87 -6.29 12.18
CA ALA A 72 -3.59 -4.89 12.53
C ALA A 72 -2.08 -4.62 12.77
N SER A 73 -1.40 -5.57 13.40
CA SER A 73 0.05 -5.47 13.64
C SER A 73 0.89 -5.45 12.36
N ASP A 74 0.41 -6.13 11.30
CA ASP A 74 1.08 -6.16 10.00
C ASP A 74 0.94 -4.79 9.32
N TYR A 75 -0.25 -4.20 9.37
CA TYR A 75 -0.47 -2.85 8.83
C TYR A 75 0.33 -1.79 9.58
N ARG A 76 0.49 -1.93 10.91
CA ARG A 76 1.39 -1.05 11.67
C ARG A 76 2.85 -1.17 11.25
N ALA A 77 3.34 -2.40 11.04
CA ALA A 77 4.71 -2.61 10.57
C ALA A 77 4.93 -2.00 9.18
N LEU A 78 3.92 -2.09 8.31
CA LEU A 78 3.93 -1.45 6.99
C LEU A 78 3.97 0.08 7.12
N ALA A 79 3.08 0.66 7.91
CA ALA A 79 2.97 2.09 8.14
C ALA A 79 4.21 2.70 8.82
N SER A 80 4.92 1.90 9.63
CA SER A 80 6.19 2.31 10.25
C SER A 80 7.39 2.15 9.30
N SER A 81 7.33 1.23 8.34
CA SER A 81 8.41 0.98 7.38
C SER A 81 8.37 1.92 6.18
N TYR A 82 7.17 2.41 5.80
CA TYR A 82 6.95 3.23 4.61
C TYR A 82 6.23 4.54 4.96
N GLN A 83 6.61 5.63 4.30
CA GLN A 83 6.00 6.95 4.49
C GLN A 83 4.76 7.18 3.62
N ILE A 84 4.70 6.48 2.47
CA ILE A 84 3.60 6.58 1.51
C ILE A 84 3.18 5.15 1.13
N VAL A 85 1.89 4.85 1.28
CA VAL A 85 1.29 3.58 0.85
C VAL A 85 0.34 3.85 -0.31
N MET A 86 0.59 3.19 -1.44
CA MET A 86 -0.27 3.22 -2.61
C MET A 86 -1.11 1.94 -2.68
N VAL A 87 -2.43 2.09 -2.74
CA VAL A 87 -3.38 0.98 -2.86
C VAL A 87 -4.14 1.08 -4.18
N GLU A 88 -3.95 0.10 -5.04
CA GLU A 88 -4.60 0.01 -6.33
C GLU A 88 -5.86 -0.86 -6.29
N ASN A 89 -6.78 -0.60 -7.22
CA ASN A 89 -8.00 -1.38 -7.42
C ASN A 89 -8.86 -1.51 -6.16
N LEU A 90 -9.16 -0.40 -5.48
CA LEU A 90 -10.12 -0.42 -4.38
C LEU A 90 -11.50 -0.89 -4.87
N PRO A 91 -12.04 -2.01 -4.33
CA PRO A 91 -13.38 -2.47 -4.67
C PRO A 91 -14.44 -1.61 -3.98
N ARG A 92 -15.68 -1.75 -4.43
CA ARG A 92 -16.80 -1.10 -3.75
C ARG A 92 -17.14 -1.84 -2.47
N PHE A 93 -17.05 -1.13 -1.36
CA PHE A 93 -17.71 -1.56 -0.13
C PHE A 93 -19.21 -1.35 -0.30
N ASN A 94 -19.93 -2.36 -0.82
CA ASN A 94 -21.39 -2.30 -0.75
C ASN A 94 -21.82 -2.53 0.71
N THR A 95 -22.69 -1.67 1.22
CA THR A 95 -23.29 -1.80 2.57
C THR A 95 -24.48 -2.76 2.57
N SER A 96 -24.73 -3.46 1.46
CA SER A 96 -25.88 -4.36 1.36
C SER A 96 -25.54 -5.68 2.03
N VAL A 97 -26.03 -5.84 3.27
CA VAL A 97 -25.99 -7.05 4.09
C VAL A 97 -26.84 -8.20 3.48
N THR A 98 -27.14 -8.16 2.18
CA THR A 98 -28.07 -9.08 1.52
C THR A 98 -27.47 -9.58 0.22
N GLY A 99 -26.59 -10.59 0.33
CA GLY A 99 -26.18 -11.42 -0.79
C GLY A 99 -24.70 -11.31 -1.14
N LYS A 100 -23.94 -12.34 -0.72
CA LYS A 100 -22.86 -13.05 -1.43
C LYS A 100 -21.68 -12.34 -2.11
N GLU A 101 -21.65 -11.02 -2.28
CA GLU A 101 -20.71 -10.43 -3.25
C GLU A 101 -19.56 -9.62 -2.60
N ASN A 102 -19.66 -9.16 -1.34
CA ASN A 102 -18.56 -8.45 -0.66
C ASN A 102 -18.46 -8.87 0.82
N ASN A 103 -17.29 -9.37 1.23
CA ASN A 103 -17.06 -9.76 2.62
C ASN A 103 -16.98 -8.49 3.50
N PRO A 104 -17.86 -8.30 4.52
CA PRO A 104 -17.78 -7.16 5.44
C PRO A 104 -16.44 -7.09 6.18
N ASP A 105 -15.72 -8.21 6.24
CA ASP A 105 -14.40 -8.32 6.84
C ASP A 105 -13.32 -7.58 6.03
N GLU A 106 -13.44 -7.47 4.70
CA GLU A 106 -12.46 -6.75 3.88
C GLU A 106 -12.57 -5.23 4.11
N ALA A 107 -13.80 -4.72 4.24
CA ALA A 107 -14.05 -3.33 4.61
C ALA A 107 -13.50 -3.01 6.01
N ARG A 108 -13.75 -3.88 7.00
CA ARG A 108 -13.21 -3.73 8.35
C ARG A 108 -11.68 -3.74 8.37
N ARG A 109 -11.06 -4.65 7.61
CA ARG A 109 -9.59 -4.71 7.46
C ARG A 109 -9.03 -3.42 6.86
N PHE A 110 -9.70 -2.85 5.87
CA PHE A 110 -9.28 -1.58 5.27
C PHE A 110 -9.42 -0.41 6.25
N ILE A 111 -10.49 -0.36 7.04
CA ILE A 111 -10.63 0.63 8.12
C ILE A 111 -9.50 0.48 9.12
N THR A 112 -9.19 -0.75 9.57
CA THR A 112 -8.06 -0.99 10.47
C THR A 112 -6.72 -0.57 9.86
N LEU A 113 -6.49 -0.84 8.57
CA LEU A 113 -5.31 -0.34 7.86
C LEU A 113 -5.25 1.19 7.90
N MET A 114 -6.36 1.87 7.62
CA MET A 114 -6.43 3.34 7.69
C MET A 114 -6.14 3.88 9.09
N ASP A 115 -6.69 3.25 10.13
CA ASP A 115 -6.43 3.63 11.52
C ASP A 115 -4.93 3.54 11.85
N GLU A 116 -4.28 2.46 11.43
CA GLU A 116 -2.84 2.26 11.63
C GLU A 116 -1.98 3.25 10.83
N LEU A 117 -2.36 3.54 9.59
CA LEU A 117 -1.68 4.54 8.77
C LEU A 117 -1.82 5.94 9.36
N TYR A 118 -3.01 6.27 9.88
CA TYR A 118 -3.29 7.55 10.52
C TYR A 118 -2.44 7.73 11.79
N GLU A 119 -2.34 6.71 12.63
CA GLU A 119 -1.51 6.71 13.84
C GLU A 119 -0.03 6.97 13.51
N GLN A 120 0.48 6.37 12.43
CA GLN A 120 1.87 6.56 11.98
C GLN A 120 2.07 7.80 11.09
N LYS A 121 1.03 8.61 10.85
CA LYS A 121 1.05 9.78 9.95
C LYS A 121 1.55 9.46 8.53
N CYS A 122 1.20 8.26 8.06
CA CYS A 122 1.56 7.79 6.73
C CYS A 122 0.58 8.33 5.68
N CYS A 123 1.08 8.69 4.49
CA CYS A 123 0.23 9.15 3.40
C CYS A 123 -0.35 7.95 2.63
N LEU A 124 -1.68 7.84 2.59
CA LEU A 124 -2.37 6.84 1.78
C LEU A 124 -2.79 7.45 0.44
N VAL A 125 -2.39 6.80 -0.64
CA VAL A 125 -2.85 7.11 -2.00
C VAL A 125 -3.59 5.91 -2.53
N CYS A 126 -4.76 6.12 -3.12
CA CYS A 126 -5.54 5.01 -3.62
C CYS A 126 -6.23 5.34 -4.94
N THR A 127 -6.38 4.31 -5.77
CA THR A 127 -7.11 4.39 -7.03
C THR A 127 -8.39 3.58 -6.91
N SER A 128 -9.50 4.19 -7.31
CA SER A 128 -10.82 3.54 -7.36
C SER A 128 -11.24 3.34 -8.81
N ASN A 129 -11.99 2.28 -9.08
CA ASN A 129 -12.56 2.02 -10.40
C ASN A 129 -13.78 2.88 -10.74
N ARG A 130 -14.12 3.87 -9.90
CA ARG A 130 -15.15 4.86 -10.19
C ARG A 130 -14.73 6.28 -9.79
N PRO A 131 -15.18 7.29 -10.55
CA PRO A 131 -15.00 8.70 -10.23
C PRO A 131 -15.79 9.12 -9.00
#